data_AF-A0A838L9X1-F1
#
_entry.id   AF-A0A838L9X1-F1
#
_cell.length_a   1.000
_cell.length_b   1.000
_cell.length_c   1.000
_cell.angle_alpha   90.00
_cell.angle_beta   90.00
_cell.angle_gamma   90.00
#
_symmetry.space_group_name_H-M   'P 1'
#
loop_
_entity.id
_entity.type
_entity.pdbx_description
1 polymer ?
#
loop_
_entity_poly.entity_id
_entity_poly.type
_entity_poly.pdbx_seq_one_letter_code
_entity_poly.pdbx_strand_id
1 'polypeptide(L)'
;MSITETVWAVAPLVMVLAALLAFSNRRRRTADYAEARAAKTELSPWVRWTELLSAIVSCLVLGKISFGIFELFIGPSRTSAAQSGASAVYAVIGIGGIVLPLGFLAANFLSWAVPALRRENEKAFRGHRISFTSANTGLIKAAYVSVPVGILALSIAAIEPWAR
;
A
#
# COMPACT_ATOMS: atom_id res chain seq x y z
N MET A 1 23.17 -18.05 -1.21
CA MET A 1 21.95 -17.90 -2.01
C MET A 1 22.31 -18.18 -3.45
N SER A 2 21.74 -19.23 -4.05
CA SER A 2 22.04 -19.60 -5.44
C SER A 2 21.45 -18.57 -6.42
N ILE A 3 21.96 -18.53 -7.66
CA ILE A 3 21.40 -17.67 -8.72
C ILE A 3 19.91 -17.98 -8.91
N THR A 4 19.53 -19.26 -8.86
CA THR A 4 18.15 -19.71 -8.97
C THR A 4 17.27 -19.17 -7.84
N GLU A 5 17.74 -19.20 -6.59
CA GLU A 5 17.03 -18.61 -5.44
C GLU A 5 16.85 -17.09 -5.57
N THR A 6 17.87 -16.39 -6.10
CA THR A 6 17.80 -14.95 -6.37
C THR A 6 16.79 -14.62 -7.46
N VAL A 7 16.75 -15.40 -8.55
CA VAL A 7 15.77 -15.22 -9.63
C VAL A 7 14.36 -15.45 -9.10
N TRP A 8 14.13 -16.50 -8.32
CA TRP A 8 12.83 -16.77 -7.70
C TRP A 8 12.42 -15.73 -6.67
N ALA A 9 13.34 -15.15 -5.91
CA ALA A 9 13.03 -14.08 -4.97
C ALA A 9 12.74 -12.73 -5.65
N VAL A 10 13.45 -12.44 -6.75
CA VAL A 10 13.38 -11.12 -7.43
C VAL A 10 12.27 -11.06 -8.48
N ALA A 11 11.95 -12.16 -9.17
CA ALA A 11 10.92 -12.17 -10.20
C ALA A 11 9.52 -11.70 -9.72
N PRO A 12 9.02 -12.13 -8.54
CA PRO A 12 7.77 -11.64 -7.97
C PRO A 12 7.84 -10.15 -7.62
N LEU A 13 8.97 -9.68 -7.08
CA LEU A 13 9.18 -8.27 -6.78
C LEU A 13 9.12 -7.42 -8.05
N VAL A 14 9.82 -7.85 -9.10
CA VAL A 14 9.84 -7.17 -10.41
C VAL A 14 8.45 -7.17 -11.04
N MET A 15 7.70 -8.28 -10.97
CA MET A 15 6.32 -8.34 -11.45
C MET A 15 5.39 -7.40 -10.70
N VAL A 16 5.48 -7.35 -9.36
CA VAL A 16 4.67 -6.43 -8.54
C VAL A 16 5.02 -4.98 -8.85
N LEU A 17 6.31 -4.64 -8.93
CA LEU A 17 6.75 -3.31 -9.30
C LEU A 17 6.31 -2.93 -10.72
N ALA A 18 6.41 -3.85 -11.68
CA ALA A 18 5.95 -3.63 -13.05
C ALA A 18 4.44 -3.44 -13.13
N ALA A 19 3.65 -4.22 -12.38
CA ALA A 19 2.20 -4.08 -12.29
C ALA A 19 1.81 -2.73 -11.64
N LEU A 20 2.48 -2.33 -10.57
CA LEU A 20 2.29 -1.04 -9.91
C LEU A 20 2.68 0.13 -10.83
N LEU A 21 3.78 0.01 -11.58
CA LEU A 21 4.22 1.00 -12.56
C LEU A 21 3.24 1.11 -13.71
N ALA A 22 2.77 -0.01 -14.26
CA ALA A 22 1.77 -0.04 -15.31
C ALA A 22 0.44 0.58 -14.84
N PHE A 23 0.02 0.24 -13.61
CA PHE A 23 -1.16 0.84 -12.99
C PHE A 23 -0.99 2.35 -12.77
N SER A 24 0.14 2.78 -12.22
CA SER A 24 0.49 4.20 -12.00
C SER A 24 0.48 4.98 -13.31
N ASN A 25 1.12 4.45 -14.36
CA ASN A 25 1.16 5.07 -15.68
C ASN A 25 -0.24 5.17 -16.31
N ARG A 26 -1.07 4.13 -16.16
CA ARG A 26 -2.46 4.15 -16.65
C ARG A 26 -3.32 5.15 -15.86
N ARG A 27 -3.15 5.21 -14.53
CA ARG A 27 -3.86 6.14 -13.65
C ARG A 27 -3.50 7.59 -13.95
N ARG A 28 -2.22 7.90 -14.16
CA ARG A 28 -1.73 9.25 -14.50
C ARG A 28 -2.36 9.84 -15.75
N ARG A 29 -2.85 8.98 -16.67
CA ARG A 29 -3.50 9.38 -17.92
C ARG A 29 -5.01 9.59 -17.79
N THR A 30 -5.60 9.38 -16.61
CA THR A 30 -7.05 9.59 -16.40
C THR A 30 -7.32 11.05 -16.04
N ALA A 31 -8.39 11.64 -16.61
CA ALA A 31 -8.80 13.02 -16.33
C ALA A 31 -9.02 13.27 -14.83
N ASP A 32 -9.69 12.33 -14.15
CA ASP A 32 -9.91 12.36 -12.70
C ASP A 32 -8.63 12.49 -11.88
N TYR A 33 -7.52 11.89 -12.33
CA TYR A 33 -6.23 11.98 -11.64
C TYR A 33 -5.57 13.34 -11.84
N ALA A 34 -5.67 13.92 -13.04
CA ALA A 34 -5.12 15.24 -13.32
C ALA A 34 -5.84 16.33 -12.51
N GLU A 35 -7.18 16.30 -12.47
CA GLU A 35 -8.00 17.23 -11.69
C GLU A 35 -7.75 17.08 -10.19
N ALA A 36 -7.75 15.85 -9.66
CA ALA A 36 -7.48 15.61 -8.25
C ALA A 36 -6.06 16.04 -7.85
N ARG A 37 -5.06 15.84 -8.74
CA ARG A 37 -3.69 16.25 -8.49
C ARG A 37 -3.56 17.77 -8.50
N ALA A 38 -4.20 18.46 -9.44
CA ALA A 38 -4.23 19.93 -9.50
C ALA A 38 -4.83 20.50 -8.21
N ALA A 39 -6.00 20.02 -7.79
CA ALA A 39 -6.62 20.49 -6.55
C ALA A 39 -5.81 20.14 -5.29
N LYS A 40 -5.10 18.99 -5.26
CA LYS A 40 -4.15 18.68 -4.17
C LYS A 40 -2.91 19.58 -4.13
N THR A 41 -2.62 20.34 -5.18
CA THR A 41 -1.56 21.38 -5.14
C THR A 41 -2.03 22.67 -4.47
N GLU A 42 -3.33 22.92 -4.41
CA GLU A 42 -3.94 24.07 -3.76
C GLU A 42 -4.14 23.87 -2.24
N LEU A 43 -3.89 22.66 -1.74
CA LEU A 43 -3.98 22.37 -0.31
C LEU A 43 -2.92 23.13 0.48
N SER A 44 -3.33 23.65 1.63
CA SER A 44 -2.42 24.27 2.58
C SER A 44 -1.31 23.31 3.00
N PRO A 45 -0.04 23.76 3.14
CA PRO A 45 1.09 22.89 3.44
C PRO A 45 0.88 22.02 4.69
N TRP A 46 0.25 22.54 5.73
CA TRP A 46 0.01 21.80 6.97
C TRP A 46 -0.91 20.60 6.73
N VAL A 47 -1.95 20.73 5.89
CA VAL A 47 -2.86 19.62 5.52
C VAL A 47 -2.10 18.53 4.78
N ARG A 48 -1.23 18.92 3.84
CA ARG A 48 -0.40 17.98 3.08
C ARG A 48 0.54 17.20 4.00
N TRP A 49 1.15 17.87 4.98
CA TRP A 49 1.96 17.21 6.00
C TRP A 49 1.14 16.28 6.89
N THR A 50 -0.07 16.70 7.30
CA THR A 50 -0.96 15.84 8.09
C THR A 50 -1.41 14.60 7.32
N GLU A 51 -1.74 14.72 6.02
CA GLU A 51 -2.05 13.57 5.16
C GLU A 51 -0.86 12.63 5.00
N LEU A 52 0.36 13.18 4.83
CA LEU A 52 1.56 12.37 4.71
C LEU A 52 1.89 11.63 6.02
N LEU A 53 1.83 12.33 7.15
CA LEU A 53 2.06 11.75 8.47
C LEU A 53 1.01 10.68 8.78
N SER A 54 -0.27 10.94 8.48
CA SER A 54 -1.33 9.96 8.71
C SER A 54 -1.16 8.73 7.83
N ALA A 55 -0.69 8.88 6.58
CA ALA A 55 -0.34 7.76 5.72
C ALA A 55 0.82 6.95 6.29
N ILE A 56 1.90 7.61 6.74
CA ILE A 56 3.05 6.93 7.36
C ILE A 56 2.62 6.17 8.60
N VAL A 57 1.87 6.81 9.51
CA VAL A 57 1.38 6.17 10.74
C VAL A 57 0.47 4.99 10.42
N SER A 58 -0.46 5.15 9.48
CA SER A 58 -1.37 4.07 9.06
C SER A 58 -0.59 2.90 8.46
N CYS A 59 0.41 3.17 7.62
CA CYS A 59 1.27 2.15 7.05
C CYS A 59 2.07 1.41 8.13
N LEU A 60 2.63 2.12 9.12
CA LEU A 60 3.37 1.50 10.22
C LEU A 60 2.47 0.62 11.09
N VAL A 61 1.27 1.10 11.44
CA VAL A 61 0.30 0.35 12.24
C VAL A 61 -0.17 -0.89 11.48
N LEU A 62 -0.60 -0.74 10.23
CA LEU A 62 -1.03 -1.87 9.40
C LEU A 62 0.12 -2.85 9.13
N GLY A 63 1.34 -2.35 8.98
CA GLY A 63 2.54 -3.18 8.83
C GLY A 63 2.80 -4.02 10.07
N LYS A 64 2.74 -3.43 11.26
CA LYS A 64 2.86 -4.16 12.53
C LYS A 64 1.75 -5.19 12.71
N ILE A 65 0.51 -4.85 12.39
CA ILE A 65 -0.63 -5.79 12.47
C ILE A 65 -0.42 -6.95 11.50
N SER A 66 -0.10 -6.65 10.23
CA SER A 66 0.10 -7.68 9.20
C SER A 66 1.26 -8.61 9.54
N PHE A 67 2.36 -8.05 10.05
CA PHE A 67 3.51 -8.82 10.51
C PHE A 67 3.19 -9.66 11.74
N GLY A 68 2.47 -9.11 12.74
CA GLY A 68 2.07 -9.87 13.92
C GLY A 68 1.11 -11.01 13.58
N ILE A 69 0.17 -10.80 12.65
CA ILE A 69 -0.69 -11.86 12.11
C ILE A 69 0.17 -12.94 11.44
N PHE A 70 1.13 -12.53 10.61
CA PHE A 70 2.07 -13.47 9.99
C PHE A 70 2.80 -14.28 11.05
N GLU A 71 3.44 -13.66 12.04
CA GLU A 71 4.16 -14.36 13.12
C GLU A 71 3.27 -15.36 13.89
N LEU A 72 2.00 -15.02 14.14
CA LEU A 72 1.04 -15.93 14.77
C LEU A 72 0.76 -17.17 13.91
N PHE A 73 0.72 -17.04 12.59
CA PHE A 73 0.46 -18.16 11.68
C PHE A 73 1.65 -19.12 11.53
N ILE A 74 2.87 -18.59 11.46
CA ILE A 74 4.09 -19.41 11.28
C ILE A 74 4.69 -19.90 12.61
N GLY A 75 4.45 -19.17 13.70
CA GLY A 75 4.97 -19.46 15.02
C GLY A 75 6.38 -18.89 15.26
N PRO A 76 6.70 -18.47 16.51
CA PRO A 76 7.89 -17.68 16.82
C PRO A 76 9.21 -18.40 16.52
N SER A 77 9.25 -19.73 16.63
CA SER A 77 10.45 -20.54 16.34
C SER A 77 10.82 -20.57 14.85
N ARG A 78 9.86 -20.30 13.96
CA ARG A 78 10.06 -20.35 12.50
C ARG A 78 10.11 -18.96 11.87
N THR A 79 9.65 -17.93 12.57
CA THR A 79 9.80 -16.53 12.13
C THR A 79 11.27 -16.19 11.85
N SER A 80 12.20 -16.60 12.71
CA SER A 80 13.63 -16.36 12.50
C SER A 80 14.18 -17.04 11.23
N ALA A 81 13.63 -18.21 10.85
CA ALA A 81 13.99 -18.88 9.60
C ALA A 81 13.41 -18.15 8.38
N ALA A 82 12.15 -17.69 8.47
CA ALA A 82 11.47 -16.92 7.43
C ALA A 82 12.03 -15.50 7.23
N GLN A 83 12.76 -14.98 8.22
CA GLN A 83 13.49 -13.70 8.12
C GLN A 83 14.79 -13.80 7.30
N SER A 84 15.15 -14.99 6.81
CA SER A 84 16.34 -15.21 5.98
C SER A 84 15.98 -15.74 4.59
N GLY A 85 16.70 -15.30 3.56
CA GLY A 85 16.54 -15.81 2.19
C GLY A 85 15.29 -15.31 1.45
N ALA A 86 14.71 -16.18 0.62
CA ALA A 86 13.60 -15.81 -0.28
C ALA A 86 12.29 -15.51 0.47
N SER A 87 12.03 -16.21 1.59
CA SER A 87 10.84 -16.01 2.42
C SER A 87 10.70 -14.58 2.94
N ALA A 88 11.83 -13.93 3.28
CA ALA A 88 11.85 -12.55 3.74
C ALA A 88 11.39 -11.58 2.64
N VAL A 89 11.79 -11.85 1.38
CA VAL A 89 11.39 -11.04 0.23
C VAL A 89 9.89 -11.18 -0.02
N TYR A 90 9.36 -12.41 0.03
CA TYR A 90 7.92 -12.66 -0.08
C TYR A 90 7.12 -12.03 1.05
N ALA A 91 7.63 -12.04 2.28
CA ALA A 91 6.99 -11.39 3.42
C ALA A 91 6.93 -9.87 3.24
N VAL A 92 8.03 -9.23 2.80
CA VAL A 92 8.08 -7.78 2.54
C VAL A 92 7.13 -7.39 1.41
N ILE A 93 7.11 -8.14 0.31
CA ILE A 93 6.18 -7.92 -0.80
C ILE A 93 4.74 -8.08 -0.32
N GLY A 94 4.49 -9.13 0.46
CA GLY A 94 3.19 -9.48 0.98
C GLY A 94 2.60 -8.40 1.88
N ILE A 95 3.36 -7.99 2.89
CA ILE A 95 3.00 -6.91 3.80
C ILE A 95 2.88 -5.60 3.03
N GLY A 96 3.86 -5.25 2.19
CA GLY A 96 3.85 -3.99 1.42
C GLY A 96 2.64 -3.87 0.49
N GLY A 97 2.27 -4.96 -0.20
CA GLY A 97 1.13 -5.01 -1.11
C GLY A 97 -0.22 -4.81 -0.44
N ILE A 98 -0.33 -5.17 0.85
CA ILE A 98 -1.53 -4.97 1.68
C ILE A 98 -1.50 -3.58 2.33
N VAL A 99 -0.37 -3.23 2.94
CA VAL A 99 -0.23 -2.04 3.78
C VAL A 99 -0.32 -0.75 3.00
N LEU A 100 0.35 -0.65 1.85
CA LEU A 100 0.39 0.59 1.08
C LEU A 100 -1.00 1.08 0.65
N PRO A 101 -1.81 0.31 -0.12
CA PRO A 101 -3.11 0.80 -0.56
C PRO A 101 -4.05 1.11 0.62
N LEU A 102 -4.03 0.29 1.67
CA LEU A 102 -4.90 0.45 2.84
C LEU A 102 -4.47 1.65 3.70
N GLY A 103 -3.17 1.88 3.88
CA GLY A 103 -2.63 3.03 4.61
C GLY A 103 -2.95 4.35 3.91
N PHE A 104 -2.86 4.38 2.57
CA PHE A 104 -3.28 5.56 1.79
C PHE A 104 -4.80 5.76 1.82
N LEU A 105 -5.61 4.69 1.80
CA LEU A 105 -7.06 4.78 1.99
C LEU A 105 -7.42 5.33 3.36
N ALA A 106 -6.74 4.87 4.42
CA ALA A 106 -6.95 5.34 5.79
C ALA A 106 -6.57 6.82 5.96
N ALA A 107 -5.45 7.25 5.38
CA ALA A 107 -5.03 8.64 5.37
C ALA A 107 -6.05 9.55 4.65
N ASN A 108 -6.56 9.09 3.51
CA ASN A 108 -7.59 9.82 2.78
C ASN A 108 -8.93 9.78 3.51
N PHE A 109 -9.27 8.70 4.22
CA PHE A 109 -10.44 8.70 5.10
C PHE A 109 -10.32 9.75 6.20
N LEU A 110 -9.17 9.85 6.85
CA LEU A 110 -8.94 10.88 7.89
C LEU A 110 -9.08 12.31 7.34
N SER A 111 -8.60 12.58 6.13
CA SER A 111 -8.71 13.92 5.55
C SER A 111 -10.14 14.34 5.19
N TRP A 112 -11.06 13.37 5.05
CA TRP A 112 -12.49 13.61 4.86
C TRP A 112 -13.31 13.50 6.15
N ALA A 113 -12.84 12.74 7.14
CA ALA A 113 -13.53 12.53 8.41
C ALA A 113 -13.28 13.66 9.43
N VAL A 114 -12.06 14.20 9.48
CA VAL A 114 -11.70 15.24 10.45
C VAL A 114 -12.22 16.60 9.95
N PRO A 115 -13.09 17.31 10.69
CA PRO A 115 -13.73 18.54 10.22
C PRO A 115 -12.74 19.64 9.77
N ALA A 116 -11.62 19.78 10.48
CA ALA A 116 -10.60 20.77 10.13
C ALA A 116 -9.92 20.47 8.77
N LEU A 117 -9.57 19.20 8.52
CA LEU A 117 -8.97 18.76 7.25
C LEU A 117 -10.00 18.83 6.12
N ARG A 118 -11.23 18.40 6.41
CA ARG A 118 -12.35 18.41 5.46
C ARG A 118 -12.65 19.82 4.96
N ARG A 119 -12.67 20.82 5.83
CA ARG A 119 -12.91 22.22 5.44
C ARG A 119 -11.84 22.75 4.48
N GLU A 120 -10.57 22.41 4.70
CA GLU A 120 -9.48 22.80 3.80
C GLU A 120 -9.56 22.06 2.47
N ASN A 121 -9.88 20.77 2.50
CA ASN A 121 -10.18 19.99 1.30
C ASN A 121 -11.33 20.63 0.51
N GLU A 122 -12.46 20.94 1.14
CA GLU A 122 -13.61 21.59 0.50
C GLU A 122 -13.27 22.97 -0.07
N LYS A 123 -12.34 23.72 0.54
CA LYS A 123 -11.82 24.98 -0.03
C LYS A 123 -10.98 24.74 -1.29
N ALA A 124 -10.05 23.78 -1.24
CA ALA A 124 -9.18 23.44 -2.37
C ALA A 124 -9.94 22.76 -3.52
N PHE A 125 -11.08 22.11 -3.24
CA PHE A 125 -11.92 21.47 -4.24
C PHE A 125 -13.05 22.37 -4.75
N ARG A 126 -13.12 23.66 -4.38
CA ARG A 126 -14.15 24.56 -4.92
C ARG A 126 -14.05 24.60 -6.45
N GLY A 127 -15.19 24.40 -7.11
CA GLY A 127 -15.26 24.33 -8.58
C GLY A 127 -14.94 22.96 -9.18
N HIS A 128 -14.49 21.98 -8.39
CA HIS A 128 -14.20 20.62 -8.85
C HIS A 128 -15.24 19.64 -8.31
N ARG A 129 -15.74 18.71 -9.14
CA ARG A 129 -16.67 17.64 -8.71
C ARG A 129 -15.91 16.47 -8.07
N ILE A 130 -15.14 16.74 -7.03
CA ILE A 130 -14.35 15.72 -6.32
C ILE A 130 -15.15 15.21 -5.12
N SER A 131 -15.43 13.91 -5.10
CA SER A 131 -16.07 13.20 -4.00
C SER A 131 -15.07 12.26 -3.33
N PHE A 132 -15.37 11.81 -2.12
CA PHE A 132 -14.57 10.77 -1.45
C PHE A 132 -14.39 9.54 -2.36
N THR A 133 -15.47 9.08 -2.99
CA THR A 133 -15.42 7.90 -3.86
C THR A 133 -14.56 8.14 -5.10
N SER A 134 -14.66 9.29 -5.77
CA SER A 134 -13.84 9.58 -6.95
C SER A 134 -12.36 9.76 -6.59
N ALA A 135 -12.06 10.40 -5.46
CA ALA A 135 -10.70 10.53 -4.92
C ALA A 135 -10.08 9.17 -4.54
N ASN A 136 -10.88 8.21 -4.07
CA ASN A 136 -10.40 6.90 -3.62
C ASN A 136 -10.48 5.79 -4.66
N THR A 137 -11.20 5.95 -5.77
CA THR A 137 -11.38 4.91 -6.80
C THR A 137 -10.05 4.30 -7.26
N GLY A 138 -8.98 5.10 -7.30
CA GLY A 138 -7.65 4.62 -7.67
C GLY A 138 -7.01 3.72 -6.63
N LEU A 139 -7.10 4.13 -5.38
CA LEU A 139 -6.60 3.34 -4.26
C LEU A 139 -7.43 2.08 -4.07
N ILE A 140 -8.75 2.14 -4.26
CA ILE A 140 -9.64 0.98 -4.24
C ILE A 140 -9.25 -0.01 -5.34
N LYS A 141 -9.09 0.45 -6.60
CA LYS A 141 -8.65 -0.41 -7.70
C LYS A 141 -7.25 -0.97 -7.47
N ALA A 142 -6.34 -0.19 -6.90
CA ALA A 142 -5.02 -0.66 -6.52
C ALA A 142 -5.11 -1.75 -5.44
N ALA A 143 -5.92 -1.54 -4.39
CA ALA A 143 -6.16 -2.50 -3.33
C ALA A 143 -6.72 -3.82 -3.85
N TYR A 144 -7.70 -3.77 -4.77
CA TYR A 144 -8.26 -4.97 -5.40
C TYR A 144 -7.23 -5.84 -6.12
N VAL A 145 -6.14 -5.23 -6.61
CA VAL A 145 -5.06 -5.96 -7.28
C VAL A 145 -3.95 -6.34 -6.30
N SER A 146 -3.49 -5.41 -5.47
CA SER A 146 -2.30 -5.61 -4.65
C SER A 146 -2.57 -6.40 -3.36
N VAL A 147 -3.79 -6.33 -2.80
CA VAL A 147 -4.13 -7.09 -1.58
C VAL A 147 -4.13 -8.60 -1.84
N PRO A 148 -4.79 -9.14 -2.89
CA PRO A 148 -4.71 -10.57 -3.20
C PRO A 148 -3.28 -11.05 -3.49
N VAL A 149 -2.51 -10.25 -4.24
CA VAL A 149 -1.10 -10.54 -4.52
C VAL A 149 -0.28 -10.54 -3.24
N GLY A 150 -0.56 -9.60 -2.33
CA GLY A 150 0.10 -9.50 -1.03
C GLY A 150 -0.22 -10.71 -0.14
N ILE A 151 -1.48 -11.15 -0.12
CA ILE A 151 -1.89 -12.37 0.59
C ILE A 151 -1.16 -13.59 0.02
N LEU A 152 -1.13 -13.75 -1.30
CA LEU A 152 -0.43 -14.88 -1.94
C LEU A 152 1.06 -14.91 -1.59
N ALA A 153 1.72 -13.75 -1.63
CA ALA A 153 3.13 -13.64 -1.26
C ALA A 153 3.36 -13.99 0.23
N LEU A 154 2.48 -13.53 1.13
CA LEU A 154 2.51 -13.92 2.54
C LEU A 154 2.31 -15.42 2.74
N SER A 155 1.39 -16.04 1.98
CA SER A 155 1.18 -17.50 2.04
C SER A 155 2.43 -18.27 1.61
N ILE A 156 3.10 -17.84 0.53
CA ILE A 156 4.36 -18.45 0.09
C ILE A 156 5.44 -18.29 1.18
N ALA A 157 5.58 -17.08 1.73
CA ALA A 157 6.52 -16.79 2.81
C ALA A 157 6.27 -17.65 4.06
N ALA A 158 5.00 -17.96 4.34
CA ALA A 158 4.61 -18.78 5.48
C ALA A 158 4.86 -20.28 5.23
N ILE A 159 4.77 -20.75 3.99
CA ILE A 159 4.90 -22.17 3.62
C ILE A 159 6.36 -22.57 3.38
N GLU A 160 7.17 -21.73 2.76
CA GLU A 160 8.57 -22.07 2.41
C GLU A 160 9.40 -22.62 3.59
N PRO A 161 9.29 -22.09 4.82
CA PRO A 161 10.00 -22.64 5.99
C PRO A 161 9.55 -24.04 6.43
N TRP A 162 8.41 -24.54 5.93
CA TRP A 162 7.93 -25.90 6.19
C TRP A 162 8.39 -26.92 5.16
N ALA A 163 8.89 -26.46 4.01
CA ALA A 163 9.34 -27.31 2.91
C ALA A 163 10.85 -27.63 2.97
N ARG A 164 11.57 -27.07 3.95
CA ARG A 164 12.98 -27.33 4.25
C ARG A 164 13.09 -28.12 5.54
#